data_AF-A0A3E1F1B9-F1
#
_entry.id   AF-A0A3E1F1B9-F1
#
_cell.length_a   1.000
_cell.length_b   1.000
_cell.length_c   1.000
_cell.angle_alpha   90.00
_cell.angle_beta   90.00
_cell.angle_gamma   90.00
#
_symmetry.space_group_name_H-M   'P 1'
#
loop_
_entity.id
_entity.type
_entity.pdbx_description
1 polymer ?
#
loop_
_entity_poly.entity_id
_entity_poly.type
_entity_poly.pdbx_seq_one_letter_code
_entity_poly.pdbx_strand_id
1 'polypeptide(L)' 'MKKKLILGAIIAVGFSFTSCEKCAECHYDGPNGEVELGEYCGDDLEDIEDAGMSVNGEDYEVHCHDH' A
#
# COMPACT_ATOMS: atom_id res chain seq x y z
N MET A 1 -36.31 -14.59 -5.37
CA MET A 1 -36.33 -13.25 -4.74
C MET A 1 -34.90 -12.73 -4.71
N LYS A 2 -34.68 -11.54 -5.31
CA LYS A 2 -33.64 -10.51 -5.07
C LYS A 2 -32.57 -10.93 -4.02
N LYS A 3 -31.27 -10.94 -4.36
CA LYS A 3 -30.41 -9.75 -4.24
C LYS A 3 -29.20 -9.87 -5.18
N LYS A 4 -29.00 -8.79 -5.92
CA LYS A 4 -27.84 -8.53 -6.78
C LYS A 4 -26.60 -8.42 -5.90
N LEU A 5 -25.57 -9.18 -6.17
CA LEU A 5 -24.21 -8.88 -5.70
C LEU A 5 -23.45 -8.36 -6.91
N ILE A 6 -23.49 -7.04 -7.05
CA ILE A 6 -22.57 -6.26 -7.88
C ILE A 6 -21.48 -5.83 -6.91
N LEU A 7 -20.26 -6.33 -7.08
CA LEU A 7 -19.03 -5.86 -6.44
C LEU A 7 -17.91 -6.59 -7.21
N GLY A 8 -16.95 -5.99 -7.88
CA GLY A 8 -16.64 -4.64 -8.34
C GLY A 8 -15.38 -4.88 -9.17
N ALA A 9 -15.33 -4.42 -10.41
CA ALA A 9 -14.16 -4.62 -11.26
C ALA A 9 -12.99 -3.82 -10.67
N ILE A 10 -12.06 -4.50 -10.01
CA ILE A 10 -10.76 -3.92 -9.64
C ILE A 10 -9.96 -3.85 -10.93
N ILE A 11 -10.01 -2.69 -11.56
CA ILE A 11 -9.13 -2.32 -12.66
C ILE A 11 -7.76 -2.08 -12.01
N ALA A 12 -6.89 -3.08 -12.06
CA ALA A 12 -5.48 -2.93 -11.76
C ALA A 12 -4.83 -2.18 -12.93
N VAL A 13 -4.83 -0.85 -12.84
CA VAL A 13 -3.98 0.01 -13.65
C VAL A 13 -2.65 0.11 -12.92
N GLY A 14 -1.73 -0.80 -13.25
CA GLY A 14 -0.32 -0.66 -12.92
C GLY A 14 0.37 0.03 -14.10
N PHE A 15 0.43 1.36 -14.08
CA PHE A 15 1.25 2.10 -15.02
C PHE A 15 2.72 1.83 -14.72
N SER A 16 3.42 1.21 -15.67
CA SER A 16 4.88 1.18 -15.68
C SER A 16 5.39 2.57 -16.05
N PHE A 17 5.96 3.31 -15.10
CA PHE A 17 6.72 4.52 -15.38
C PHE A 17 8.19 4.30 -15.03
N THR A 18 8.98 4.14 -16.09
CA THR A 18 10.44 4.30 -16.08
C THR A 18 10.76 5.78 -15.83
N SER A 19 10.86 6.15 -14.56
CA SER A 19 11.34 7.44 -14.07
C SER A 19 12.31 7.15 -12.92
N CYS A 20 13.34 7.96 -12.77
CA CYS A 20 14.47 7.74 -11.85
C CYS A 20 14.11 8.06 -10.38
N GLU A 21 12.93 7.65 -9.93
CA GLU A 21 12.44 7.79 -8.57
C GLU A 21 12.77 6.51 -7.79
N LYS A 22 13.18 6.66 -6.52
CA LYS A 22 13.37 5.50 -5.64
C LYS A 22 12.01 4.89 -5.41
N CYS A 23 11.89 3.61 -5.71
CA CYS A 23 10.70 2.83 -5.47
C CYS A 23 11.07 1.72 -4.51
N ALA A 24 10.30 1.55 -3.44
CA ALA A 24 10.52 0.49 -2.46
C ALA A 24 9.18 -0.18 -2.13
N GLU A 25 9.25 -1.47 -1.80
CA GLU A 25 8.09 -2.22 -1.33
C GLU A 25 7.89 -1.90 0.16
N CYS A 26 6.67 -1.49 0.51
CA CYS A 26 6.29 -1.05 1.84
C CYS A 26 5.42 -2.09 2.53
N HIS A 27 5.64 -2.29 3.82
CA HIS A 27 4.79 -3.09 4.69
C HIS A 27 4.57 -2.39 6.03
N TYR A 28 3.61 -2.87 6.80
CA TYR A 28 3.48 -2.53 8.22
C TYR A 28 3.44 -3.80 9.07
N ASP A 29 3.90 -3.70 10.30
CA ASP A 29 3.86 -4.80 11.27
C ASP A 29 2.47 -4.94 11.91
N GLY A 30 1.64 -5.80 11.34
CA GLY A 30 0.33 -6.11 11.88
C GLY A 30 0.38 -7.12 13.05
N PRO A 31 -0.73 -7.30 13.78
CA PRO A 31 -0.82 -8.24 14.91
C PRO A 31 -0.64 -9.71 14.50
N ASN A 32 -0.67 -10.01 13.20
CA ASN A 32 -0.50 -11.35 12.65
C ASN A 32 0.77 -11.47 11.77
N GLY A 33 1.67 -10.48 11.80
CA GLY A 33 2.87 -10.39 10.97
C GLY A 33 2.84 -9.20 10.00
N GLU A 34 3.89 -9.09 9.19
CA GLU A 34 4.05 -8.07 8.15
C GLU A 34 2.91 -8.14 7.13
N VAL A 35 2.35 -6.98 6.80
CA VAL A 35 1.30 -6.82 5.80
C VAL A 35 1.80 -5.92 4.69
N GLU A 36 2.01 -6.50 3.51
CA GLU A 36 2.46 -5.79 2.31
C GLU A 36 1.43 -4.77 1.85
N LEU A 37 1.89 -3.53 1.67
CA LEU A 37 1.12 -2.39 1.15
C LEU A 37 1.36 -2.18 -0.34
N GLY A 38 2.46 -2.71 -0.86
CA GLY A 38 2.90 -2.60 -2.26
C GLY A 38 4.06 -1.63 -2.45
N GLU A 39 4.44 -1.41 -3.70
CA GLU A 39 5.54 -0.53 -4.10
C GLU A 39 5.07 0.93 -4.17
N TYR A 40 5.81 1.81 -3.50
CA TYR A 40 5.63 3.27 -3.56
C TYR A 40 6.92 3.92 -4.07
N CYS A 41 6.79 5.04 -4.75
CA CYS A 41 7.91 5.72 -5.41
C CYS A 41 7.97 7.20 -5.08
N GLY A 42 9.18 7.76 -5.03
CA GLY A 42 9.39 9.20 -4.93
C GLY A 42 8.80 9.80 -3.65
N ASP A 43 8.06 10.91 -3.77
CA ASP A 43 7.46 11.58 -2.61
C ASP A 43 6.39 10.70 -1.93
N ASP A 44 5.67 9.86 -2.69
CA ASP A 44 4.66 8.95 -2.13
C ASP A 44 5.30 7.90 -1.19
N LEU A 45 6.56 7.52 -1.46
CA LEU A 45 7.33 6.63 -0.61
C LEU A 45 7.71 7.31 0.71
N GLU A 46 8.24 8.53 0.65
CA GLU A 46 8.60 9.29 1.85
C GLU A 46 7.36 9.65 2.69
N ASP A 47 6.27 10.03 2.03
CA ASP A 47 5.01 10.40 2.69
C ASP A 47 4.37 9.22 3.42
N ILE A 48 4.39 8.00 2.84
CA ILE A 48 3.77 6.84 3.49
C ILE A 48 4.60 6.33 4.68
N GLU A 49 5.93 6.37 4.59
CA GLU A 49 6.82 6.05 5.73
C GLU A 49 6.63 7.03 6.88
N ASP A 50 6.61 8.34 6.60
CA ASP A 50 6.47 9.37 7.63
C ASP A 50 5.05 9.42 8.25
N ALA A 51 4.01 9.19 7.44
CA ALA A 51 2.62 9.24 7.91
C ALA A 51 2.22 7.99 8.68
N GLY A 52 2.77 6.82 8.33
CA GLY A 52 2.27 5.54 8.78
C GLY A 52 0.83 5.27 8.29
N MET A 53 0.14 4.32 8.91
CA MET A 53 -1.25 4.02 8.55
C MET A 53 -2.13 3.64 9.74
N SER A 54 -3.42 3.95 9.64
CA SER A 54 -4.41 3.56 10.65
C SER A 54 -5.28 2.41 10.14
N VAL A 55 -5.23 1.25 10.82
CA VAL A 55 -6.00 0.05 10.47
C VAL A 55 -6.86 -0.33 11.66
N ASN A 56 -8.19 -0.29 11.49
CA ASN A 56 -9.17 -0.54 12.55
C ASN A 56 -9.02 0.36 13.80
N GLY A 57 -8.47 1.56 13.64
CA GLY A 57 -8.28 2.53 14.73
C GLY A 57 -7.01 2.31 15.55
N GLU A 58 -6.11 1.44 15.08
CA GLU A 58 -4.74 1.33 15.57
C GLU A 58 -3.80 1.90 14.51
N ASP A 59 -2.84 2.71 14.96
CA ASP A 59 -1.84 3.32 14.09
C ASP A 59 -0.60 2.41 14.04
N TYR A 60 -0.14 2.15 12.82
CA TYR A 60 0.97 1.29 12.50
C TYR A 60 2.07 2.09 11.79
N GLU A 61 3.31 1.80 12.16
CA GLU A 61 4.49 2.30 11.45
C GLU A 61 4.62 1.55 10.11
N VAL A 62 4.96 2.30 9.07
CA VAL A 62 5.20 1.74 7.73
C VAL A 62 6.70 1.69 7.51
N HIS A 63 7.17 0.54 7.02
CA HIS A 63 8.56 0.29 6.68
C HIS A 63 8.66 0.01 5.20
N CYS A 64 9.45 0.79 4.47
CA CYS A 64 9.73 0.54 3.07
C CYS A 64 11.21 0.21 2.89
N HIS A 65 11.48 -0.95 2.29
CA HIS A 65 12.85 -1.37 2.00
C HIS A 65 13.00 -1.63 0.50
N ASP A 66 14.12 -1.16 -0.06
CA ASP A 66 14.55 -1.60 -1.38
C ASP A 66 14.73 -3.13 -1.36
N HIS A 67 13.99 -3.83 -2.21
CA HIS A 67 14.01 -5.30 -2.32
C HIS A 67 15.07 -5.79 -3.32
#